data_AF-A0A9P4HMM6-F1
#
_entry.id   AF-A0A9P4HMM6-F1
#
_cell.length_a   1.000
_cell.length_b   1.000
_cell.length_c   1.000
_cell.angle_alpha   90.00
_cell.angle_beta   90.00
_cell.angle_gamma   90.00
#
_symmetry.space_group_name_H-M   'P 1'
#
loop_
_entity.id
_entity.type
_entity.pdbx_description
1 polymer ?
#
loop_
_entity_poly.entity_id
_entity_poly.type
_entity_poly.pdbx_seq_one_letter_code
_entity_poly.pdbx_strand_id
1 'polypeptide(L)'
;NEHDSMFLRLPGELRNKVYRYVLGGRTLRLREEIMAKAQIEDPVVAASIGDTSDMPQNLAFLAVCRKIYHETRLLPFTLNTFHFRHVYHLPTTLQQFAPSQTQAITRIRF
;
A
#
# COMPACT_ATOMS: atom_id res chain seq x y z
N ASN A 1 -25.45 -5.39 7.65
CA ASN A 1 -24.01 -5.36 7.24
C ASN A 1 -23.23 -6.62 7.61
N GLU A 2 -23.10 -7.04 8.87
CA GLU A 2 -22.35 -8.28 9.17
C GLU A 2 -23.12 -9.55 8.82
N HIS A 3 -24.44 -9.58 9.09
CA HIS A 3 -25.27 -10.73 8.79
C HIS A 3 -25.48 -10.93 7.28
N ASP A 4 -25.41 -9.89 6.45
CA ASP A 4 -25.64 -10.01 5.00
C ASP A 4 -24.35 -10.30 4.19
N SER A 5 -23.19 -10.14 4.82
CA SER A 5 -21.90 -10.35 4.16
C SER A 5 -21.44 -11.80 4.31
N MET A 6 -21.51 -12.56 3.22
CA MET A 6 -20.98 -13.93 3.16
C MET A 6 -19.51 -14.01 3.59
N PHE A 7 -18.72 -12.96 3.32
CA PHE A 7 -17.32 -12.88 3.72
C PHE A 7 -17.15 -12.74 5.25
N LEU A 8 -17.97 -11.93 5.91
CA LEU A 8 -17.85 -11.70 7.36
C LEU A 8 -18.35 -12.87 8.21
N ARG A 9 -19.12 -13.79 7.62
CA ARG A 9 -19.52 -15.07 8.23
C ARG A 9 -18.40 -16.12 8.22
N LEU A 10 -17.40 -15.98 7.36
CA LEU A 10 -16.27 -16.91 7.32
C LEU A 10 -15.48 -16.84 8.64
N PRO A 11 -14.94 -17.95 9.14
CA PRO A 11 -13.96 -17.94 10.23
C PRO A 11 -12.77 -17.02 9.94
N GLY A 12 -12.16 -16.46 10.98
CA GLY A 12 -11.03 -15.52 10.84
C GLY A 12 -9.86 -16.09 10.05
N GLU A 13 -9.62 -17.40 10.13
CA GLU A 13 -8.56 -18.08 9.35
C GLU A 13 -8.78 -18.02 7.84
N LEU A 14 -10.01 -18.20 7.38
CA LEU A 14 -10.34 -18.11 5.95
C LEU A 14 -10.29 -16.66 5.48
N ARG A 15 -10.76 -15.71 6.31
CA ARG A 15 -10.60 -14.27 6.02
C ARG A 15 -9.13 -13.90 5.88
N ASN A 16 -8.27 -14.39 6.77
CA ASN A 16 -6.82 -14.16 6.71
C ASN A 16 -6.19 -14.71 5.42
N LYS A 17 -6.62 -15.88 4.94
CA LYS A 17 -6.17 -16.41 3.63
C LYS A 17 -6.55 -15.44 2.52
N VAL A 18 -7.80 -15.01 2.46
CA VAL A 18 -8.27 -14.04 1.46
C VAL A 18 -7.50 -12.73 1.56
N TYR A 19 -7.30 -12.18 2.76
CA TYR A 19 -6.52 -10.96 2.95
C TYR A 19 -5.10 -11.09 2.46
N ARG A 20 -4.43 -12.22 2.70
CA ARG A 20 -3.07 -12.45 2.19
C ARG A 20 -3.01 -12.43 0.66
N TYR A 21 -3.99 -13.06 0.00
CA TYR A 21 -4.08 -13.02 -1.46
C TYR A 21 -4.43 -11.63 -2.00
N VAL A 22 -5.39 -10.94 -1.38
CA VAL A 22 -5.88 -9.65 -1.87
C VAL A 22 -4.94 -8.51 -1.53
N LEU A 23 -4.26 -8.54 -0.38
CA LEU A 23 -3.47 -7.42 0.16
C LEU A 23 -1.97 -7.67 0.24
N GLY A 24 -1.49 -8.90 0.00
CA GLY A 24 -0.08 -9.27 0.15
C GLY A 24 0.62 -9.67 -1.14
N GLY A 25 1.93 -9.95 -1.03
CA GLY A 25 2.73 -10.55 -2.11
C GLY A 25 3.11 -9.60 -3.25
N ARG A 26 2.88 -8.30 -3.09
CA ARG A 26 3.17 -7.29 -4.12
C ARG A 26 4.42 -6.49 -3.78
N THR A 27 4.98 -5.88 -4.82
CA THR A 27 6.00 -4.84 -4.68
C THR A 27 5.31 -3.50 -4.90
N LEU A 28 5.20 -2.69 -3.85
CA LEU A 28 4.56 -1.39 -3.88
C LEU A 28 5.60 -0.35 -4.28
N ARG A 29 5.40 0.28 -5.44
CA ARG A 29 6.19 1.43 -5.88
C ARG A 29 5.49 2.69 -5.36
N LEU A 30 6.13 3.37 -4.42
CA LEU A 30 5.58 4.61 -3.88
C LEU A 30 5.78 5.72 -4.89
N ARG A 31 4.69 6.43 -5.23
CA ARG A 31 4.74 7.53 -6.19
C ARG A 31 5.55 8.66 -5.59
N GLU A 32 6.62 9.05 -6.28
CA GLU A 32 7.48 10.18 -5.93
C GLU A 32 6.78 11.50 -6.27
N GLU A 33 5.66 11.79 -5.63
CA GLU A 33 5.10 13.14 -5.67
C GLU A 33 5.89 13.99 -4.67
N ILE A 34 6.77 14.88 -5.16
CA ILE A 34 6.94 16.27 -4.68
C ILE A 34 8.33 16.86 -5.02
N MET A 35 9.35 16.07 -5.35
CA MET A 35 10.67 16.65 -5.72
C MET A 35 10.93 16.71 -7.24
N ALA A 36 10.32 15.83 -8.03
CA ALA A 36 10.49 15.79 -9.50
C ALA A 36 9.83 16.98 -10.23
N LYS A 37 8.79 17.60 -9.64
CA LYS A 37 8.16 18.79 -10.22
C LYS A 37 9.02 20.06 -10.11
N ALA A 38 10.07 20.05 -9.28
CA ALA A 38 10.93 21.21 -9.09
C ALA A 38 12.19 21.19 -9.99
N GLN A 39 12.50 20.08 -10.68
CA GLN A 39 13.76 19.93 -11.42
C GLN A 39 13.65 19.27 -12.81
N ILE A 40 12.46 18.88 -13.28
CA ILE A 40 12.30 18.36 -14.65
C ILE A 40 11.91 19.51 -15.58
N GLU A 41 12.89 20.09 -16.28
CA GLU A 41 12.66 20.95 -17.46
C GLU A 41 12.30 20.13 -18.72
N ASP A 42 12.45 18.80 -18.68
CA ASP A 42 12.29 17.93 -19.84
C ASP A 42 10.94 17.17 -19.85
N PRO A 43 9.95 17.61 -20.64
CA PRO A 43 8.61 17.05 -20.67
C PRO A 43 8.54 15.59 -21.18
N VAL A 44 9.60 15.07 -21.82
CA VAL A 44 9.65 13.68 -22.32
C VAL A 44 9.88 12.67 -21.18
N VAL A 45 10.61 13.08 -20.12
CA VAL A 45 10.84 12.24 -18.93
C VAL A 45 9.62 12.22 -18.02
N ALA A 46 8.90 13.35 -17.93
CA ALA A 46 7.63 13.43 -17.18
C ALA A 46 6.56 12.47 -17.74
N ALA A 47 6.55 12.25 -19.06
CA ALA A 47 5.62 11.33 -19.72
C ALA A 47 5.96 9.84 -19.48
N SER A 48 7.24 9.50 -19.32
CA SER A 48 7.69 8.12 -19.00
C SER A 48 7.60 7.77 -17.50
N ILE A 49 7.43 8.77 -16.63
CA ILE A 49 7.04 8.60 -15.21
C ILE A 49 5.53 8.28 -15.07
N GLY A 50 4.77 8.39 -16.17
CA GLY A 50 3.34 8.11 -16.27
C GLY A 50 2.95 6.63 -16.29
N ASP A 51 3.73 5.72 -15.71
CA ASP A 51 3.27 4.35 -15.47
C ASP A 51 2.38 4.34 -14.22
N THR A 52 1.16 4.82 -14.41
CA THR A 52 0.17 5.19 -13.38
C THR A 52 -0.49 4.01 -12.65
N SER A 53 0.06 2.80 -12.68
CA SER A 53 -0.71 1.59 -12.33
C SER A 53 -0.31 0.81 -11.08
N ASP A 54 0.69 1.23 -10.29
CA ASP A 54 1.24 0.35 -9.23
C ASP A 54 1.07 0.81 -7.78
N MET A 55 0.25 1.84 -7.51
CA MET A 55 -0.36 1.94 -6.18
C MET A 55 -1.63 1.08 -6.18
N PRO A 56 -1.76 0.07 -5.31
CA PRO A 56 -2.91 -0.79 -5.34
C PRO A 56 -4.14 0.05 -4.99
N GLN A 57 -5.02 0.21 -5.97
CA GLN A 57 -6.42 0.60 -5.76
C GLN A 57 -7.15 -0.33 -4.76
N ASN A 58 -6.48 -1.38 -4.24
CA ASN A 58 -6.96 -2.30 -3.23
C ASN A 58 -6.97 -1.79 -1.78
N LEU A 59 -6.45 -0.58 -1.48
CA LEU A 59 -6.72 0.01 -0.16
C LEU A 59 -8.20 0.40 0.02
N ALA A 60 -8.98 0.46 -1.08
CA ALA A 60 -10.43 0.60 -1.01
C ALA A 60 -11.10 -0.48 -0.14
N PHE A 61 -10.50 -1.68 -0.03
CA PHE A 61 -10.99 -2.75 0.85
C PHE A 61 -10.91 -2.39 2.34
N LEU A 62 -9.97 -1.50 2.73
CA LEU A 62 -9.90 -0.95 4.08
C LEU A 62 -11.09 -0.03 4.38
N ALA A 63 -11.71 0.56 3.37
CA ALA A 63 -12.76 1.58 3.55
C ALA A 63 -14.19 1.01 3.65
N VAL A 64 -14.38 -0.30 3.46
CA VAL A 64 -15.73 -0.88 3.33
C VAL A 64 -16.47 -1.00 4.66
N CYS A 65 -15.83 -1.58 5.70
CA CYS A 65 -16.43 -1.66 7.03
C CYS A 65 -15.37 -1.68 8.15
N ARG A 66 -15.77 -1.25 9.35
CA ARG A 66 -14.87 -1.10 10.52
C ARG A 66 -14.16 -2.41 10.89
N LYS A 67 -14.85 -3.56 10.79
CA LYS A 67 -14.27 -4.87 11.12
C LYS A 67 -13.12 -5.24 10.18
N ILE A 68 -13.34 -5.16 8.87
CA ILE A 68 -12.30 -5.42 7.87
C ILE A 68 -11.15 -4.43 8.05
N TYR A 69 -11.45 -3.15 8.25
CA TYR A 69 -10.42 -2.14 8.53
C TYR A 69 -9.52 -2.54 9.70
N HIS A 70 -10.08 -2.91 10.84
CA HIS A 70 -9.29 -3.32 12.00
C HIS A 70 -8.46 -4.58 11.75
N GLU A 71 -8.98 -5.55 11.00
CA GLU A 71 -8.26 -6.78 10.65
C GLU A 71 -7.13 -6.55 9.63
N THR A 72 -7.29 -5.57 8.74
CA THR A 72 -6.47 -5.48 7.53
C THR A 72 -5.55 -4.25 7.45
N ARG A 73 -5.77 -3.20 8.26
CA ARG A 73 -5.04 -1.91 8.15
C ARG A 73 -3.51 -2.00 8.15
N LEU A 74 -2.92 -3.04 8.74
CA LEU A 74 -1.46 -3.25 8.78
C LEU A 74 -0.97 -4.28 7.75
N LEU A 75 -1.87 -5.11 7.21
CA LEU A 75 -1.49 -6.19 6.30
C LEU A 75 -0.80 -5.70 5.02
N PRO A 76 -1.21 -4.58 4.38
CA PRO A 76 -0.47 -4.04 3.25
C PRO A 76 0.99 -3.71 3.58
N PHE A 77 1.29 -3.29 4.81
CA PHE A 77 2.63 -2.91 5.23
C PHE A 77 3.49 -4.14 5.58
N THR A 78 2.88 -5.16 6.18
CA THR A 78 3.59 -6.38 6.59
C THR A 78 3.75 -7.40 5.47
N LEU A 79 2.80 -7.47 4.53
CA LEU A 79 2.74 -8.53 3.51
C LEU A 79 3.33 -8.13 2.16
N ASN A 80 3.63 -6.84 1.95
CA ASN A 80 4.22 -6.36 0.70
C ASN A 80 5.67 -5.93 0.88
N THR A 81 6.33 -5.72 -0.25
CA THR A 81 7.66 -5.16 -0.34
C THR A 81 7.56 -3.73 -0.83
N PHE A 82 8.15 -2.77 -0.12
CA PHE A 82 8.21 -1.38 -0.55
C PHE A 82 9.46 -1.18 -1.40
N HIS A 83 9.27 -0.72 -2.63
CA HIS A 83 10.38 -0.42 -3.52
C HIS A 83 10.55 1.09 -3.64
N PHE A 84 11.76 1.56 -3.34
CA PHE A 84 12.15 2.95 -3.45
C PHE A 84 13.23 3.06 -4.52
N ARG A 85 13.04 3.95 -5.49
CA ARG A 85 14.08 4.23 -6.49
C ARG A 85 15.33 4.84 -5.87
N HIS A 86 15.15 5.64 -4.81
CA HIS A 86 16.24 6.29 -4.11
C HIS A 86 16.08 6.27 -2.58
N VAL A 87 17.19 6.07 -1.87
CA VAL A 87 17.24 5.94 -0.41
C VAL A 87 16.77 7.22 0.32
N TYR A 88 17.02 8.39 -0.25
CA TYR A 88 16.67 9.67 0.38
C TYR A 88 15.16 9.95 0.46
N HIS A 89 14.33 9.21 -0.31
CA HIS A 89 12.87 9.29 -0.24
C HIS A 89 12.25 8.48 0.90
N LEU A 90 13.02 7.56 1.49
CA LEU A 90 12.55 6.74 2.59
C LEU A 90 12.06 7.59 3.78
N PRO A 91 12.84 8.53 4.36
CA PRO A 91 12.41 9.28 5.52
C PRO A 91 11.16 10.13 5.26
N THR A 92 11.08 10.82 4.12
CA THR A 92 9.93 11.67 3.78
C THR A 92 8.66 10.84 3.55
N THR A 93 8.79 9.67 2.93
CA THR A 93 7.63 8.80 2.70
C THR A 93 7.14 8.13 3.98
N LEU A 94 8.07 7.68 4.85
CA LEU A 94 7.69 7.07 6.13
C LEU A 94 7.01 8.05 7.11
N GLN A 95 7.25 9.36 6.96
CA GLN A 95 6.56 10.40 7.73
C GLN A 95 5.08 10.55 7.36
N GLN A 96 4.68 10.13 6.15
CA GLN A 96 3.29 10.21 5.71
C GLN A 96 2.41 9.09 6.29
N PHE A 97 3.02 8.03 6.82
CA PHE A 97 2.31 6.90 7.42
C PHE A 97 2.17 7.06 8.93
N ALA A 98 1.11 6.48 9.49
CA ALA A 98 0.96 6.41 10.94
C ALA A 98 2.11 5.58 11.54
N PRO A 99 2.56 5.86 12.78
CA PRO A 99 3.68 5.13 13.40
C PRO A 99 3.52 3.60 13.37
N SER A 100 2.29 3.12 13.64
CA SER A 100 1.99 1.68 13.59
C SER A 100 2.11 1.05 12.20
N GLN A 101 1.90 1.83 11.12
CA GLN A 101 2.06 1.36 9.75
C GLN A 101 3.54 1.30 9.39
N THR A 102 4.31 2.35 9.74
CA THR A 102 5.75 2.40 9.52
C THR A 102 6.47 1.25 10.25
N GLN A 103 6.11 0.98 11.50
CA GLN A 103 6.64 -0.15 12.27
C GLN A 103 6.27 -1.52 11.69
N ALA A 104 5.16 -1.60 10.95
CA ALA A 104 4.69 -2.83 10.34
C ALA A 104 5.38 -3.15 8.99
N ILE A 105 6.18 -2.22 8.45
CA ILE A 105 6.96 -2.44 7.22
C ILE A 105 8.11 -3.39 7.53
N THR A 106 8.14 -4.52 6.84
CA THR A 106 9.16 -5.57 7.06
C THR A 106 10.09 -5.79 5.87
N ARG A 107 9.73 -5.31 4.68
CA ARG A 107 10.48 -5.56 3.43
C ARG A 107 10.62 -4.28 2.63
N ILE A 108 11.87 -3.87 2.41
CA ILE A 108 12.24 -2.70 1.60
C ILE A 108 13.24 -3.16 0.53
N ARG A 109 13.11 -2.64 -0.69
CA ARG A 109 14.05 -2.83 -1.80
C ARG A 109 14.39 -1.49 -2.46
N PHE A 110 15.57 -1.44 -3.07
CA PHE A 110 16.07 -0.33 -3.87
C PHE A 110 16.32 -0.80 -5.31
#